data_AF-B2RLM0-F1
#
_entry.id   AF-B2RLM0-F1
#
_cell.length_a   1.000
_cell.length_b   1.000
_cell.length_c   1.000
_cell.angle_alpha   90.00
_cell.angle_beta   90.00
_cell.angle_gamma   90.00
#
_symmetry.space_group_name_H-M   'P 1'
#
loop_
_entity.id
_entity.type
_entity.pdbx_description
1 polymer ?
#
loop_
_entity_poly.entity_id
_entity_poly.type
_entity_poly.pdbx_seq_one_letter_code
_entity_poly.pdbx_strand_id
1 'polypeptide(L)'
;MHAIQDMQRTLRTGNPGIDGAGDMQPATCWVCKSPDVPRMMQAIGVDEFYKNKWSSLGSDIVNPIGCADCHDPETMDLHISRPALIEAFQRRGLDITKASHQEMRSLVCAQCHVEYYFKGEGKYLTFPWDKGMTMEDAERYYDEAEYYDYIHTLSRAPILKAQHPDFEISQHGIHAQRGVSCADCHMPYISEGGVKFSDHHITSPLAHMDRTCQTCHRESEEELRKNVYERQRKANEVRNQLENELAKAHLEAQFAWDKGATEKEMTPILKYIRQSQWRWDYGVASHGASFHAPQEITRILSNGLERAMQARIEIARVLARHGYTDEVPLPDVSTKEKAQKYIGLDMDGLHKNKEKFLETVVPKWVKKAKGKGLLIAAK
;
A
#
# COMPACT_ATOMS: atom_id res chain seq x y z
N MET A 1 16.59 -0.99 3.32
CA MET A 1 17.50 0.12 3.71
C MET A 1 16.84 1.50 3.70
N HIS A 2 16.06 1.90 2.68
CA HIS A 2 15.55 3.29 2.58
C HIS A 2 14.27 3.59 3.37
N ALA A 3 13.63 2.61 4.01
CA ALA A 3 12.33 2.75 4.66
C ALA A 3 12.20 3.99 5.60
N ILE A 4 13.21 4.25 6.44
CA ILE A 4 13.22 5.43 7.32
C ILE A 4 13.38 6.73 6.54
N GLN A 5 14.30 6.77 5.57
CA GLN A 5 14.57 7.95 4.76
C GLN A 5 13.35 8.30 3.90
N ASP A 6 12.67 7.32 3.32
CA ASP A 6 11.48 7.52 2.51
C ASP A 6 10.30 8.05 3.34
N MET A 7 10.14 7.55 4.57
CA MET A 7 9.17 8.10 5.54
C MET A 7 9.46 9.54 5.92
N GLN A 8 10.75 9.88 6.09
CA GLN A 8 11.16 11.25 6.39
C GLN A 8 10.98 12.18 5.20
N ARG A 9 11.18 11.71 3.96
CA ARG A 9 11.18 12.53 2.74
C ARG A 9 9.82 12.66 2.07
N THR A 10 8.91 11.70 2.24
CA THR A 10 7.58 11.77 1.61
C THR A 10 6.79 12.99 2.09
N LEU A 11 6.12 13.69 1.18
CA LEU A 11 5.23 14.80 1.54
C LEU A 11 4.04 14.35 2.39
N ARG A 12 3.69 13.06 2.36
CA ARG A 12 2.54 12.50 3.10
C ARG A 12 2.66 12.62 4.62
N THR A 13 3.88 12.64 5.16
CA THR A 13 4.13 12.84 6.59
C THR A 13 4.18 14.32 6.99
N GLY A 14 4.10 15.23 6.02
CA GLY A 14 4.13 16.67 6.25
C GLY A 14 5.48 17.17 6.76
N ASN A 15 5.43 18.25 7.55
CA ASN A 15 6.58 18.97 8.08
C ASN A 15 6.37 19.36 9.57
N PRO A 16 6.04 18.40 10.46
CA PRO A 16 5.71 18.71 11.84
C PRO A 16 6.87 19.43 12.55
N GLY A 17 6.54 20.49 13.29
CA GLY A 17 7.51 21.35 13.98
C GLY A 17 8.04 22.52 13.13
N ILE A 18 7.67 22.63 11.85
CA ILE A 18 7.98 23.79 11.01
C ILE A 18 6.83 24.79 11.06
N ASP A 19 7.12 26.02 11.50
CA ASP A 19 6.19 27.15 11.49
C ASP A 19 4.83 26.84 12.15
N GLY A 20 4.87 26.05 13.24
CA GLY A 20 3.68 25.63 13.99
C GLY A 20 2.90 24.46 13.40
N ALA A 21 3.36 23.87 12.28
CA ALA A 21 2.73 22.70 11.69
C ALA A 21 2.73 21.49 12.65
N GLY A 22 1.57 20.87 12.81
CA GLY A 22 1.40 19.63 13.55
C GLY A 22 1.57 18.37 12.68
N ASP A 23 1.35 17.21 13.28
CA ASP A 23 1.38 15.93 12.58
C ASP A 23 0.16 15.72 11.69
N MET A 24 0.41 15.32 10.44
CA MET A 24 -0.62 14.82 9.52
C MET A 24 -0.86 13.32 9.68
N GLN A 25 0.11 12.58 10.22
CA GLN A 25 0.11 11.12 10.27
C GLN A 25 0.26 10.60 11.70
N PRO A 26 -0.39 9.48 12.04
CA PRO A 26 -0.22 8.82 13.33
C PRO A 26 1.10 8.03 13.39
N ALA A 27 1.49 7.61 14.59
CA ALA A 27 2.62 6.72 14.81
C ALA A 27 2.48 5.39 14.03
N THR A 28 1.26 4.98 13.70
CA THR A 28 0.95 3.81 12.86
C THR A 28 1.74 3.77 11.56
N CYS A 29 2.07 4.93 10.97
CA CYS A 29 2.89 4.98 9.75
C CYS A 29 4.31 4.41 9.92
N TRP A 30 4.81 4.25 11.14
CA TRP A 30 6.10 3.63 11.42
C TRP A 30 6.08 2.11 11.41
N VAL A 31 4.92 1.47 11.61
CA VAL A 31 4.83 0.03 11.97
C VAL A 31 5.61 -0.88 11.04
N CYS A 32 5.52 -0.61 9.74
CA CYS A 32 6.12 -1.43 8.69
C CYS A 32 7.45 -0.85 8.17
N LYS A 33 8.24 -0.16 9.01
CA LYS A 33 9.42 0.60 8.56
C LYS A 33 10.69 0.35 9.36
N SER A 34 10.60 -0.30 10.53
CA SER A 34 11.71 -0.37 11.47
C SER A 34 11.59 -1.48 12.52
N PRO A 35 12.70 -2.12 12.92
CA PRO A 35 12.75 -2.99 14.10
C PRO A 35 12.64 -2.22 15.41
N ASP A 36 12.73 -0.89 15.41
CA ASP A 36 12.44 -0.08 16.60
C ASP A 36 10.95 -0.12 16.98
N VAL A 37 10.06 -0.50 16.07
CA VAL A 37 8.61 -0.58 16.35
C VAL A 37 8.29 -1.60 17.45
N PRO A 38 8.66 -2.89 17.34
CA PRO A 38 8.39 -3.85 18.41
C PRO A 38 9.08 -3.46 19.71
N ARG A 39 10.30 -2.90 19.65
CA ARG A 39 11.00 -2.33 20.82
C ARG A 39 10.17 -1.22 21.48
N MET A 40 9.62 -0.30 20.68
CA MET A 40 8.78 0.78 21.21
C MET A 40 7.45 0.26 21.74
N MET A 41 6.78 -0.65 21.04
CA MET A 41 5.55 -1.30 21.52
C MET A 41 5.76 -2.04 22.85
N GLN A 42 6.91 -2.68 23.03
CA GLN A 42 7.29 -3.30 24.31
C GLN A 42 7.52 -2.24 25.40
N ALA A 43 8.17 -1.12 25.06
CA ALA A 43 8.54 -0.09 26.03
C ALA A 43 7.35 0.75 26.52
N ILE A 44 6.40 1.10 25.64
CA ILE A 44 5.28 1.99 25.97
C ILE A 44 3.91 1.32 25.93
N GLY A 45 3.83 0.08 25.45
CA GLY A 45 2.57 -0.64 25.20
C GLY A 45 2.05 -0.46 23.77
N VAL A 46 1.40 -1.49 23.25
CA VAL A 46 0.88 -1.54 21.86
C VAL A 46 -0.15 -0.44 21.62
N ASP A 47 -1.18 -0.33 22.47
CA ASP A 47 -2.22 0.70 22.31
C ASP A 47 -1.67 2.12 22.42
N GLU A 48 -0.70 2.33 23.32
CA GLU A 48 -0.09 3.64 23.51
C GLU A 48 0.78 4.01 22.31
N PHE A 49 1.49 3.06 21.71
CA PHE A 49 2.22 3.27 20.47
C PHE A 49 1.31 3.86 19.37
N TYR A 50 0.12 3.28 19.15
CA TYR A 50 -0.76 3.75 18.07
C TYR A 50 -1.37 5.14 18.35
N LYS A 51 -1.63 5.48 19.62
CA LYS A 51 -2.15 6.80 20.02
C LYS A 51 -1.15 7.94 19.81
N ASN A 52 0.14 7.63 19.65
CA ASN A 52 1.17 8.63 19.43
C ASN A 52 1.09 9.25 18.02
N LYS A 53 1.75 10.41 17.87
CA LYS A 53 1.92 11.06 16.57
C LYS A 53 3.15 10.51 15.85
N TRP A 54 3.20 10.65 14.51
CA TRP A 54 4.34 10.19 13.74
C TRP A 54 5.64 10.87 14.20
N SER A 55 5.62 12.20 14.36
CA SER A 55 6.80 12.99 14.73
C SER A 55 7.33 12.73 16.14
N SER A 56 6.46 12.35 17.09
CA SER A 56 6.86 12.13 18.50
C SER A 56 7.81 10.95 18.66
N LEU A 57 7.76 9.97 17.74
CA LEU A 57 8.64 8.80 17.76
C LEU A 57 9.85 8.93 16.83
N GLY A 58 10.02 10.06 16.13
CA GLY A 58 11.05 10.22 15.11
C GLY A 58 12.50 10.14 15.63
N SER A 59 12.72 10.38 16.93
CA SER A 59 14.02 10.19 17.58
C SER A 59 14.27 8.78 18.13
N ASP A 60 13.27 7.92 18.05
CA ASP A 60 13.26 6.60 18.65
C ASP A 60 13.12 5.50 17.59
N ILE A 61 12.52 5.81 16.44
CA ILE A 61 12.40 4.91 15.29
C ILE A 61 13.35 5.37 14.20
N VAL A 62 14.55 4.80 14.20
CA VAL A 62 15.70 5.32 13.43
C VAL A 62 16.44 4.25 12.64
N ASN A 63 16.25 2.98 13.00
CA ASN A 63 16.85 1.85 12.29
C ASN A 63 15.93 1.43 11.15
N PRO A 64 16.42 1.26 9.91
CA PRO A 64 15.59 0.69 8.85
C PRO A 64 15.26 -0.78 9.13
N ILE A 65 14.28 -1.30 8.41
CA ILE A 65 13.87 -2.72 8.42
C ILE A 65 15.09 -3.64 8.54
N GLY A 66 15.07 -4.54 9.52
CA GLY A 66 16.22 -5.36 9.89
C GLY A 66 15.85 -6.67 10.61
N CYS A 67 16.84 -7.30 11.25
CA CYS A 67 16.76 -8.66 11.77
C CYS A 67 15.53 -8.89 12.67
N ALA A 68 15.33 -8.03 13.66
CA ALA A 68 14.26 -8.17 14.67
C ALA A 68 12.84 -7.92 14.13
N ASP A 69 12.69 -7.53 12.86
CA ASP A 69 11.37 -7.50 12.22
C ASP A 69 10.88 -8.92 11.89
N CYS A 70 11.80 -9.83 11.56
CA CYS A 70 11.48 -11.16 11.02
C CYS A 70 12.05 -12.30 11.85
N HIS A 71 13.02 -12.04 12.73
CA HIS A 71 13.70 -13.06 13.52
C HIS A 71 13.59 -12.79 15.02
N ASP A 72 13.45 -13.88 15.77
CA ASP A 72 13.65 -13.87 17.22
C ASP A 72 15.13 -13.53 17.53
N PRO A 73 15.41 -12.55 18.42
CA PRO A 73 16.78 -12.12 18.68
C PRO A 73 17.61 -13.13 19.48
N GLU A 74 16.98 -14.09 20.16
CA GLU A 74 17.66 -15.12 20.96
C GLU A 74 17.91 -16.39 20.15
N THR A 75 16.90 -16.85 19.39
CA THR A 75 16.99 -18.12 18.64
C THR A 75 17.31 -17.95 17.16
N MET A 76 17.13 -16.75 16.61
CA MET A 76 17.16 -16.45 15.17
C MET A 76 16.08 -17.17 14.35
N ASP A 77 15.09 -17.78 14.98
CA ASP A 77 13.95 -18.38 14.28
C ASP A 77 13.06 -17.30 13.65
N LEU A 78 12.33 -17.66 12.59
CA LEU A 78 11.33 -16.76 12.00
C LEU A 78 10.23 -16.47 13.03
N HIS A 79 9.92 -15.19 13.23
CA HIS A 79 8.97 -14.72 14.23
C HIS A 79 8.10 -13.57 13.67
N ILE A 80 6.85 -13.52 14.13
CA ILE A 80 5.92 -12.43 13.85
C ILE A 80 5.98 -11.41 14.98
N SER A 81 6.68 -10.31 14.74
CA SER A 81 6.89 -9.21 15.68
C SER A 81 5.76 -8.16 15.66
N ARG A 82 4.83 -8.24 14.70
CA ARG A 82 3.71 -7.29 14.54
C ARG A 82 2.38 -7.90 15.01
N PRO A 83 1.75 -7.35 16.08
CA PRO A 83 0.48 -7.87 16.61
C PRO A 83 -0.66 -7.92 15.57
N ALA A 84 -0.73 -6.92 14.67
CA ALA A 84 -1.82 -6.80 13.69
C ALA A 84 -2.00 -8.05 12.81
N LEU A 85 -0.91 -8.74 12.45
CA LEU A 85 -0.99 -9.98 11.67
C LEU A 85 -1.55 -11.14 12.51
N ILE A 86 -1.08 -11.28 13.75
CA ILE A 86 -1.56 -12.30 14.69
C ILE A 86 -3.06 -12.10 14.94
N GLU A 87 -3.47 -10.87 15.22
CA GLU A 87 -4.85 -10.50 15.47
C GLU A 87 -5.74 -10.73 14.23
N ALA A 88 -5.24 -10.47 13.02
CA ALA A 88 -5.97 -10.73 11.79
C ALA A 88 -6.26 -12.23 11.60
N PHE A 89 -5.32 -13.10 11.97
CA PHE A 89 -5.54 -14.56 11.99
C PHE A 89 -6.55 -14.95 13.07
N GLN A 90 -6.40 -14.41 14.29
CA GLN A 90 -7.31 -14.69 15.42
C GLN A 90 -8.75 -14.30 15.11
N ARG A 91 -8.99 -13.12 14.49
CA ARG A 91 -10.34 -12.69 14.09
C ARG A 91 -11.00 -13.62 13.07
N ARG A 92 -10.20 -14.41 12.35
CA ARG A 92 -10.67 -15.44 11.41
C ARG A 92 -10.77 -16.83 12.04
N GLY A 93 -10.50 -16.97 13.34
CA GLY A 93 -10.45 -18.26 14.04
C GLY A 93 -9.26 -19.13 13.63
N LEU A 94 -8.20 -18.52 13.09
CA LEU A 94 -6.99 -19.21 12.67
C LEU A 94 -5.86 -18.99 13.69
N ASP A 95 -5.09 -20.03 13.93
CA ASP A 95 -3.93 -19.99 14.82
C ASP A 95 -2.64 -19.89 14.01
N ILE A 96 -2.05 -18.69 13.98
CA ILE A 96 -0.84 -18.41 13.21
C ILE A 96 0.38 -19.19 13.72
N THR A 97 0.38 -19.64 14.98
CA THR A 97 1.53 -20.40 15.53
C THR A 97 1.61 -21.83 14.99
N LYS A 98 0.58 -22.29 14.28
CA LYS A 98 0.56 -23.58 13.59
C LYS A 98 1.11 -23.53 12.18
N ALA A 99 1.52 -22.35 11.71
CA ALA A 99 2.11 -22.20 10.38
C ALA A 99 3.38 -23.05 10.26
N SER A 100 3.49 -23.80 9.17
CA SER A 100 4.69 -24.52 8.79
C SER A 100 5.84 -23.55 8.53
N HIS A 101 7.08 -24.07 8.56
CA HIS A 101 8.25 -23.26 8.20
C HIS A 101 8.12 -22.64 6.79
N GLN A 102 7.51 -23.37 5.83
CA GLN A 102 7.30 -22.86 4.48
C GLN A 102 6.27 -21.74 4.41
N GLU A 103 5.21 -21.79 5.22
CA GLU A 103 4.25 -20.69 5.34
C GLU A 103 4.87 -19.48 6.04
N MET A 104 5.68 -19.70 7.08
CA MET A 104 6.40 -18.64 7.79
C MET A 104 7.33 -17.83 6.87
N ARG A 105 7.90 -18.46 5.84
CA ARG A 105 8.71 -17.81 4.79
C ARG A 105 7.94 -16.81 3.91
N SER A 106 6.61 -16.78 4.02
CA SER A 106 5.75 -15.73 3.46
C SER A 106 5.13 -14.84 4.55
N LEU A 107 4.77 -15.40 5.70
CA LEU A 107 4.11 -14.66 6.77
C LEU A 107 4.99 -13.57 7.39
N VAL A 108 6.31 -13.76 7.45
CA VAL A 108 7.21 -12.67 7.90
C VAL A 108 7.16 -11.45 6.97
N CYS A 109 6.88 -11.66 5.67
CA CYS A 109 6.64 -10.58 4.72
C CYS A 109 5.24 -9.96 4.91
N ALA A 110 4.24 -10.80 5.20
CA ALA A 110 2.84 -10.41 5.43
C ALA A 110 2.62 -9.54 6.70
N GLN A 111 3.66 -9.31 7.50
CA GLN A 111 3.61 -8.31 8.56
C GLN A 111 3.48 -6.87 8.03
N CYS A 112 3.90 -6.66 6.77
CA CYS A 112 4.00 -5.34 6.15
C CYS A 112 3.39 -5.29 4.75
N HIS A 113 3.57 -6.35 3.96
CA HIS A 113 3.19 -6.41 2.54
C HIS A 113 1.74 -6.90 2.38
N VAL A 114 0.82 -6.11 2.92
CA VAL A 114 -0.62 -6.40 3.03
C VAL A 114 -1.46 -5.13 2.88
N GLU A 115 -2.74 -5.31 2.57
CA GLU A 115 -3.76 -4.27 2.68
C GLU A 115 -4.07 -3.97 4.16
N TYR A 116 -4.24 -2.68 4.47
CA TYR A 116 -4.54 -2.23 5.82
C TYR A 116 -5.26 -0.90 5.88
N TYR A 117 -5.94 -0.66 7.01
CA TYR A 117 -6.47 0.65 7.37
C TYR A 117 -6.16 0.99 8.84
N PHE A 118 -6.53 2.22 9.24
CA PHE A 118 -6.34 2.72 10.60
C PHE A 118 -7.67 2.76 11.34
N LYS A 119 -7.89 1.78 12.22
CA LYS A 119 -9.16 1.59 12.93
C LYS A 119 -9.28 2.53 14.14
N GLY A 120 -10.45 3.18 14.24
CA GLY A 120 -10.86 4.00 15.39
C GLY A 120 -10.01 5.25 15.62
N GLU A 121 -10.27 5.93 16.73
CA GLU A 121 -9.58 7.17 17.13
C GLU A 121 -8.07 6.94 17.37
N GLY A 122 -7.70 5.78 17.89
CA GLY A 122 -6.30 5.39 18.10
C GLY A 122 -5.53 5.09 16.82
N LYS A 123 -6.19 5.08 15.64
CA LYS A 123 -5.58 4.77 14.34
C LYS A 123 -4.83 3.43 14.34
N TYR A 124 -5.39 2.41 14.98
CA TYR A 124 -4.78 1.11 15.16
C TYR A 124 -4.63 0.38 13.81
N LEU A 125 -3.44 -0.13 13.49
CA LEU A 125 -3.21 -0.86 12.24
C LEU A 125 -4.07 -2.13 12.19
N THR A 126 -4.95 -2.22 11.20
CA THR A 126 -5.87 -3.36 11.07
C THR A 126 -5.90 -3.87 9.64
N PHE A 127 -5.79 -5.19 9.47
CA PHE A 127 -5.97 -5.85 8.18
C PHE A 127 -7.46 -6.21 8.00
N PRO A 128 -8.13 -5.83 6.90
CA PRO A 128 -9.56 -6.02 6.69
C PRO A 128 -9.91 -7.46 6.26
N TRP A 129 -9.37 -8.46 6.94
CA TRP A 129 -9.44 -9.88 6.52
C TRP A 129 -10.58 -10.68 7.17
N ASP A 130 -11.39 -10.04 8.02
CA ASP A 130 -12.43 -10.70 8.81
C ASP A 130 -13.46 -11.45 7.93
N LYS A 131 -13.60 -11.06 6.65
CA LYS A 131 -14.50 -11.70 5.68
C LYS A 131 -13.81 -12.61 4.67
N GLY A 132 -12.48 -12.70 4.71
CA GLY A 132 -11.65 -13.34 3.69
C GLY A 132 -10.55 -12.41 3.19
N MET A 133 -9.68 -12.92 2.30
CA MET A 133 -8.53 -12.19 1.76
C MET A 133 -8.71 -11.79 0.29
N THR A 134 -9.92 -11.95 -0.26
CA THR A 134 -10.21 -11.44 -1.61
C THR A 134 -10.46 -9.92 -1.56
N MET A 135 -10.27 -9.26 -2.70
CA MET A 135 -10.59 -7.83 -2.86
C MET A 135 -12.07 -7.55 -2.55
N GLU A 136 -12.98 -8.42 -2.96
CA GLU A 136 -14.41 -8.32 -2.67
C GLU A 136 -14.77 -8.55 -1.19
N ASP A 137 -14.01 -9.39 -0.48
CA ASP A 137 -14.21 -9.59 0.96
C ASP A 137 -13.80 -8.36 1.76
N ALA A 138 -12.67 -7.74 1.40
CA ALA A 138 -12.24 -6.47 1.98
C ALA A 138 -13.21 -5.33 1.62
N GLU A 139 -13.72 -5.26 0.38
CA GLU A 139 -14.77 -4.30 0.00
C GLU A 139 -16.02 -4.46 0.88
N ARG A 140 -16.51 -5.70 1.03
CA ARG A 140 -17.68 -6.01 1.86
C ARG A 140 -17.45 -5.69 3.33
N TYR A 141 -16.21 -5.87 3.81
CA TYR A 141 -15.82 -5.51 5.18
C TYR A 141 -15.93 -4.00 5.40
N TYR A 142 -15.37 -3.20 4.49
CA TYR A 142 -15.41 -1.75 4.59
C TYR A 142 -16.82 -1.18 4.40
N ASP A 143 -17.60 -1.74 3.46
CA ASP A 143 -18.96 -1.29 3.20
C ASP A 143 -19.91 -1.56 4.38
N GLU A 144 -19.78 -2.71 5.06
CA GLU A 144 -20.56 -2.99 6.28
C GLU A 144 -20.20 -2.08 7.46
N ALA A 145 -18.96 -1.58 7.49
CA ALA A 145 -18.50 -0.61 8.48
C ALA A 145 -18.78 0.85 8.06
N GLU A 146 -19.38 1.07 6.89
CA GLU A 146 -19.55 2.40 6.25
C GLU A 146 -18.24 3.21 6.23
N TYR A 147 -17.10 2.51 6.10
CA TYR A 147 -15.76 3.10 6.22
C TYR A 147 -15.33 3.82 4.94
N TYR A 148 -14.58 4.91 5.10
CA TYR A 148 -13.85 5.57 4.03
C TYR A 148 -12.54 6.16 4.58
N ASP A 149 -11.50 6.17 3.75
CA ASP A 149 -10.22 6.81 4.09
C ASP A 149 -10.27 8.31 3.88
N TYR A 150 -10.95 8.76 2.82
CA TYR A 150 -11.16 10.18 2.54
C TYR A 150 -12.36 10.40 1.62
N ILE A 151 -12.87 11.63 1.62
CA ILE A 151 -13.85 12.08 0.62
C ILE A 151 -13.09 12.71 -0.55
N HIS A 152 -13.30 12.21 -1.76
CA HIS A 152 -12.65 12.72 -2.95
C HIS A 152 -13.11 14.17 -3.23
N THR A 153 -12.19 15.11 -3.38
CA THR A 153 -12.52 16.56 -3.47
C THR A 153 -13.32 16.94 -4.72
N LEU A 154 -13.09 16.25 -5.84
CA LEU A 154 -13.80 16.51 -7.10
C LEU A 154 -15.19 15.87 -7.13
N SER A 155 -15.26 14.54 -7.09
CA SER A 155 -16.53 13.81 -7.19
C SER A 155 -17.34 13.78 -5.90
N ARG A 156 -16.76 14.08 -4.74
CA ARG A 156 -17.35 13.89 -3.40
C ARG A 156 -17.61 12.43 -3.02
N ALA A 157 -17.04 11.47 -3.75
CA ALA A 157 -17.18 10.05 -3.43
C ALA A 157 -16.42 9.70 -2.13
N PRO A 158 -17.00 8.87 -1.24
CA PRO A 158 -16.28 8.30 -0.11
C PRO A 158 -15.36 7.16 -0.58
N ILE A 159 -14.05 7.38 -0.52
CA ILE A 159 -13.05 6.50 -1.13
C ILE A 159 -12.42 5.55 -0.12
N LEU A 160 -12.14 4.33 -0.59
CA LEU A 160 -11.21 3.38 0.03
C LEU A 160 -9.85 3.49 -0.64
N LYS A 161 -8.78 3.54 0.16
CA LYS A 161 -7.40 3.46 -0.30
C LYS A 161 -6.91 2.04 -0.07
N ALA A 162 -6.35 1.42 -1.11
CA ALA A 162 -5.65 0.14 -1.00
C ALA A 162 -4.13 0.35 -0.84
N GLN A 163 -3.47 -0.43 0.00
CA GLN A 163 -2.04 -0.34 0.26
C GLN A 163 -1.42 -1.72 0.04
N HIS A 164 -0.58 -1.84 -1.00
CA HIS A 164 0.28 -3.01 -1.27
C HIS A 164 -0.25 -4.37 -0.78
N PRO A 165 -1.40 -4.87 -1.29
CA PRO A 165 -1.96 -6.17 -0.94
C PRO A 165 -1.18 -7.35 -1.55
N ASP A 166 0.15 -7.33 -1.39
CA ASP A 166 1.06 -8.30 -2.02
C ASP A 166 0.78 -9.71 -1.52
N PHE A 167 0.63 -9.91 -0.21
CA PHE A 167 0.37 -11.22 0.37
C PHE A 167 -0.98 -11.76 -0.10
N GLU A 168 -2.05 -10.97 0.02
CA GLU A 168 -3.41 -11.34 -0.36
C GLU A 168 -3.48 -11.72 -1.84
N ILE A 169 -2.98 -10.85 -2.72
CA ILE A 169 -2.94 -11.10 -4.16
C ILE A 169 -2.11 -12.34 -4.47
N SER A 170 -0.94 -12.50 -3.84
CA SER A 170 -0.08 -13.65 -4.14
C SER A 170 -0.75 -14.99 -3.86
N GLN A 171 -1.65 -15.08 -2.86
CA GLN A 171 -2.40 -16.31 -2.55
C GLN A 171 -3.31 -16.76 -3.71
N HIS A 172 -3.72 -15.84 -4.59
CA HIS A 172 -4.50 -16.15 -5.78
C HIS A 172 -3.64 -16.58 -6.98
N GLY A 173 -2.32 -16.50 -6.84
CA GLY A 173 -1.33 -16.89 -7.82
C GLY A 173 -1.02 -18.37 -7.82
N ILE A 174 -0.67 -18.91 -9.00
CA ILE A 174 -0.28 -20.33 -9.11
C ILE A 174 0.94 -20.68 -8.24
N HIS A 175 1.87 -19.75 -8.03
CA HIS A 175 3.05 -19.99 -7.19
C HIS A 175 2.65 -20.29 -5.74
N ALA A 176 1.87 -19.43 -5.11
CA ALA A 176 1.41 -19.65 -3.73
C ALA A 176 0.49 -20.88 -3.63
N GLN A 177 -0.39 -21.10 -4.62
CA GLN A 177 -1.23 -22.31 -4.70
C GLN A 177 -0.43 -23.62 -4.77
N ARG A 178 0.84 -23.56 -5.20
CA ARG A 178 1.77 -24.70 -5.22
C ARG A 178 2.77 -24.69 -4.05
N GLY A 179 2.56 -23.81 -3.06
CA GLY A 179 3.39 -23.74 -1.85
C GLY A 179 4.71 -22.99 -2.03
N VAL A 180 4.91 -22.25 -3.12
CA VAL A 180 6.09 -21.39 -3.30
C VAL A 180 5.93 -20.15 -2.42
N SER A 181 6.92 -19.90 -1.57
CA SER A 181 6.93 -18.80 -0.61
C SER A 181 7.52 -17.52 -1.20
N CYS A 182 7.26 -16.38 -0.56
CA CYS A 182 7.90 -15.10 -0.91
C CYS A 182 9.44 -15.24 -0.94
N ALA A 183 10.00 -15.91 0.07
CA ALA A 183 11.42 -16.10 0.22
C ALA A 183 12.05 -17.02 -0.85
N ASP A 184 11.29 -17.89 -1.51
CA ASP A 184 11.85 -18.72 -2.59
C ASP A 184 12.29 -17.88 -3.80
N CYS A 185 11.59 -16.77 -4.07
CA CYS A 185 11.92 -15.86 -5.16
C CYS A 185 12.76 -14.66 -4.70
N HIS A 186 12.44 -14.08 -3.54
CA HIS A 186 13.03 -12.81 -3.10
C HIS A 186 14.20 -12.96 -2.13
N MET A 187 14.39 -14.14 -1.54
CA MET A 187 15.49 -14.46 -0.63
C MET A 187 16.08 -15.84 -0.98
N PRO A 188 16.54 -16.02 -2.24
CA PRO A 188 17.02 -17.31 -2.70
C PRO A 188 18.19 -17.79 -1.86
N TYR A 189 18.39 -19.10 -1.82
CA TYR A 189 19.56 -19.64 -1.17
C TYR A 189 20.82 -19.43 -2.01
N ILE A 190 21.91 -19.06 -1.36
CA ILE A 190 23.25 -18.99 -1.92
C ILE A 190 24.13 -20.03 -1.21
N SER A 191 25.07 -20.63 -1.94
CA SER A 191 26.08 -21.52 -1.38
C SER A 191 27.45 -20.87 -1.51
N GLU A 192 28.10 -20.60 -0.37
CA GLU A 192 29.51 -20.16 -0.33
C GLU A 192 30.27 -21.06 0.63
N GLY A 193 31.44 -21.56 0.22
CA GLY A 193 32.26 -22.44 1.07
C GLY A 193 31.57 -23.73 1.53
N GLY A 194 30.53 -24.20 0.82
CA GLY A 194 29.75 -25.39 1.19
C GLY A 194 28.66 -25.15 2.24
N VAL A 195 28.45 -23.89 2.66
CA VAL A 195 27.37 -23.50 3.57
C VAL A 195 26.27 -22.81 2.78
N LYS A 196 25.03 -23.25 2.99
CA LYS A 196 23.83 -22.68 2.38
C LYS A 196 23.23 -21.63 3.32
N PHE A 197 23.02 -20.42 2.83
CA PHE A 197 22.34 -19.34 3.56
C PHE A 197 21.35 -18.61 2.65
N SER A 198 20.38 -17.92 3.23
CA SER A 198 19.42 -17.11 2.47
C SER A 198 20.01 -15.75 2.14
N ASP A 199 19.90 -15.35 0.88
CA ASP A 199 20.21 -13.99 0.44
C ASP A 199 19.24 -13.00 1.10
N HIS A 200 19.77 -12.08 1.90
CA HIS A 200 18.98 -11.02 2.54
C HIS A 200 18.97 -9.72 1.71
N HIS A 201 19.60 -9.71 0.54
CA HIS A 201 19.47 -8.62 -0.42
C HIS A 201 18.16 -8.76 -1.19
N ILE A 202 17.04 -8.47 -0.52
CA ILE A 202 15.70 -8.53 -1.10
C ILE A 202 15.62 -7.58 -2.29
N THR A 203 15.57 -8.15 -3.49
CA THR A 203 15.58 -7.43 -4.77
C THR A 203 14.62 -8.09 -5.77
N SER A 204 14.62 -7.62 -7.00
CA SER A 204 13.88 -8.27 -8.09
C SER A 204 14.43 -9.68 -8.33
N PRO A 205 13.60 -10.74 -8.31
CA PRO A 205 14.05 -12.10 -8.61
C PRO A 205 14.66 -12.23 -10.02
N LEU A 206 14.26 -11.34 -10.95
CA LEU A 206 14.81 -11.28 -12.31
C LEU A 206 16.30 -10.93 -12.37
N ALA A 207 16.89 -10.42 -11.28
CA ALA A 207 18.32 -10.13 -11.20
C ALA A 207 19.17 -11.40 -10.99
N HIS A 208 18.58 -12.47 -10.46
CA HIS A 208 19.27 -13.70 -10.07
C HIS A 208 18.42 -14.93 -10.44
N MET A 209 18.11 -15.07 -11.74
CA MET A 209 17.14 -16.06 -12.23
C MET A 209 17.65 -17.49 -12.14
N ASP A 210 18.96 -17.69 -12.20
CA ASP A 210 19.68 -18.95 -11.98
C ASP A 210 19.34 -19.60 -10.62
N ARG A 211 19.21 -18.77 -9.58
CA ARG A 211 18.95 -19.22 -8.19
C ARG A 211 17.54 -18.92 -7.68
N THR A 212 16.68 -18.31 -8.51
CA THR A 212 15.28 -18.03 -8.17
C THR A 212 14.32 -18.82 -9.07
N CYS A 213 14.27 -18.51 -10.37
CA CYS A 213 13.34 -19.15 -11.29
C CYS A 213 13.83 -20.54 -11.75
N GLN A 214 15.10 -20.65 -12.10
CA GLN A 214 15.67 -21.86 -12.71
C GLN A 214 15.92 -22.99 -11.70
N THR A 215 15.63 -22.77 -10.41
CA THR A 215 15.53 -23.87 -9.43
C THR A 215 14.32 -24.78 -9.70
N CYS A 216 13.31 -24.27 -10.43
CA CYS A 216 12.07 -24.98 -10.75
C CYS A 216 11.76 -25.02 -12.26
N HIS A 217 12.23 -24.02 -13.01
CA HIS A 217 11.96 -23.84 -14.44
C HIS A 217 13.16 -24.25 -15.29
N ARG A 218 12.90 -24.84 -16.47
CA ARG A 218 13.95 -25.32 -17.39
C ARG A 218 14.20 -24.37 -18.57
N GLU A 219 13.35 -23.36 -18.71
CA GLU A 219 13.42 -22.34 -19.73
C GLU A 219 14.63 -21.42 -19.52
N SER A 220 15.07 -20.77 -20.59
CA SER A 220 16.14 -19.77 -20.51
C SER A 220 15.70 -18.56 -19.69
N GLU A 221 16.66 -17.84 -19.08
CA GLU A 221 16.35 -16.60 -18.39
C GLU A 221 15.67 -15.57 -19.29
N GLU A 222 16.08 -15.51 -20.56
CA GLU A 222 15.47 -14.60 -21.54
C GLU A 222 13.97 -14.87 -21.71
N GLU A 223 13.58 -16.14 -21.88
CA GLU A 223 12.18 -16.51 -22.08
C GLU A 223 11.37 -16.30 -20.80
N LEU A 224 11.92 -16.65 -19.63
CA LEU A 224 11.26 -16.40 -18.35
C LEU A 224 11.08 -14.90 -18.09
N ARG A 225 12.08 -14.07 -18.40
CA ARG A 225 12.01 -12.61 -18.25
C ARG A 225 10.99 -12.00 -19.20
N LYS A 226 10.97 -12.46 -20.45
CA LYS A 226 9.95 -12.08 -21.44
C LYS A 226 8.54 -12.43 -20.95
N ASN A 227 8.35 -13.61 -20.38
CA ASN A 227 7.09 -14.06 -19.79
C ASN A 227 6.60 -13.15 -18.66
N VAL A 228 7.50 -12.67 -17.80
CA VAL A 228 7.17 -11.70 -16.74
C VAL A 228 6.74 -10.37 -17.34
N TYR A 229 7.54 -9.81 -18.26
CA TYR A 229 7.22 -8.52 -18.88
C TYR A 229 5.96 -8.56 -19.74
N GLU A 230 5.65 -9.70 -20.38
CA GLU A 230 4.40 -9.85 -21.12
C GLU A 230 3.17 -9.78 -20.21
N ARG A 231 3.21 -10.45 -19.05
CA ARG A 231 2.12 -10.38 -18.06
C ARG A 231 1.94 -8.97 -17.52
N GLN A 232 3.06 -8.29 -17.22
CA GLN A 232 3.04 -6.88 -16.80
C GLN A 232 2.42 -5.97 -17.87
N ARG A 233 2.80 -6.12 -19.15
CA ARG A 233 2.22 -5.33 -20.24
C ARG A 233 0.71 -5.54 -20.37
N LYS A 234 0.25 -6.79 -20.37
CA LYS A 234 -1.18 -7.12 -20.47
C LYS A 234 -2.00 -6.53 -19.32
N ALA A 235 -1.50 -6.60 -18.08
CA ALA A 235 -2.18 -5.97 -16.94
C ALA A 235 -2.17 -4.44 -17.06
N ASN A 236 -1.06 -3.84 -17.51
CA ASN A 236 -0.95 -2.40 -17.68
C ASN A 236 -1.87 -1.85 -18.78
N GLU A 237 -2.17 -2.62 -19.83
CA GLU A 237 -3.15 -2.21 -20.85
C GLU A 237 -4.54 -1.95 -20.23
N VAL A 238 -5.04 -2.88 -19.40
CA VAL A 238 -6.31 -2.72 -18.69
C VAL A 238 -6.23 -1.62 -17.65
N ARG A 239 -5.12 -1.55 -16.89
CA ARG A 239 -4.88 -0.49 -15.91
C ARG A 239 -4.98 0.90 -16.53
N ASN A 240 -4.28 1.13 -17.65
CA ASN A 240 -4.24 2.44 -18.29
C ASN A 240 -5.63 2.87 -18.81
N GLN A 241 -6.42 1.91 -19.31
CA GLN A 241 -7.82 2.18 -19.70
C GLN A 241 -8.66 2.55 -18.47
N LEU A 242 -8.57 1.77 -17.39
CA LEU A 242 -9.26 2.05 -16.13
C LEU A 242 -8.88 3.42 -15.56
N GLU A 243 -7.60 3.76 -15.49
CA GLU A 243 -7.14 5.07 -14.99
C GLU A 243 -7.74 6.23 -15.79
N ASN A 244 -7.77 6.11 -17.12
CA ASN A 244 -8.36 7.12 -17.98
C ASN A 244 -9.87 7.28 -17.72
N GLU A 245 -10.61 6.18 -17.67
CA GLU A 245 -12.06 6.19 -17.48
C GLU A 245 -12.46 6.63 -16.07
N LEU A 246 -11.70 6.22 -15.05
CA LEU A 246 -11.92 6.64 -13.67
C LEU A 246 -11.60 8.13 -13.46
N ALA A 247 -10.50 8.63 -14.04
CA ALA A 247 -10.17 10.05 -13.99
C ALA A 247 -11.29 10.90 -14.61
N LYS A 248 -11.81 10.49 -15.78
CA LYS A 248 -12.97 11.13 -16.41
C LYS A 248 -14.20 11.06 -15.50
N ALA A 249 -14.51 9.91 -14.90
CA ALA A 249 -15.66 9.79 -14.01
C ALA A 249 -15.60 10.78 -12.82
N HIS A 250 -14.41 11.02 -12.24
CA HIS A 250 -14.27 12.02 -11.17
C HIS A 250 -14.50 13.46 -11.65
N LEU A 251 -13.97 13.80 -12.83
CA LEU A 251 -14.10 15.13 -13.43
C LEU A 251 -15.53 15.41 -13.91
N GLU A 252 -16.17 14.41 -14.50
CA GLU A 252 -17.56 14.48 -14.95
C GLU A 252 -18.52 14.55 -13.74
N ALA A 253 -18.22 13.85 -12.65
CA ALA A 253 -18.98 13.97 -11.40
C ALA A 253 -18.86 15.38 -10.80
N GLN A 254 -17.67 15.98 -10.82
CA GLN A 254 -17.49 17.39 -10.44
C GLN A 254 -18.36 18.31 -11.28
N PHE A 255 -18.32 18.14 -12.61
CA PHE A 255 -19.14 18.94 -13.52
C PHE A 255 -20.64 18.76 -13.28
N ALA A 256 -21.10 17.54 -12.96
CA ALA A 256 -22.48 17.28 -12.60
C ALA A 256 -22.90 18.05 -11.34
N TRP A 257 -22.03 18.12 -10.32
CA TRP A 257 -22.26 18.97 -9.14
C TRP A 257 -22.39 20.45 -9.52
N ASP A 258 -21.50 20.95 -10.38
CA ASP A 258 -21.52 22.35 -10.83
C ASP A 258 -22.78 22.67 -11.66
N LYS A 259 -23.39 21.65 -12.28
CA LYS A 259 -24.67 21.74 -12.99
C LYS A 259 -25.91 21.57 -12.11
N GLY A 260 -25.75 21.40 -10.81
CA GLY A 260 -26.86 21.34 -9.86
C GLY A 260 -27.39 19.93 -9.58
N ALA A 261 -26.61 18.89 -9.89
CA ALA A 261 -26.95 17.53 -9.47
C ALA A 261 -27.16 17.45 -7.95
N THR A 262 -28.16 16.69 -7.54
CA THR A 262 -28.49 16.49 -6.12
C THR A 262 -27.77 15.29 -5.52
N GLU A 263 -27.63 15.25 -4.20
CA GLU A 263 -27.06 14.10 -3.47
C GLU A 263 -27.75 12.78 -3.82
N LYS A 264 -29.07 12.80 -3.96
CA LYS A 264 -29.88 11.63 -4.34
C LYS A 264 -29.56 11.14 -5.76
N GLU A 265 -29.33 12.05 -6.71
CA GLU A 265 -28.94 11.70 -8.07
C GLU A 265 -27.53 11.15 -8.15
N MET A 266 -26.63 11.67 -7.31
CA MET A 266 -25.22 11.31 -7.32
C MET A 266 -24.90 10.05 -6.50
N THR A 267 -25.71 9.69 -5.50
CA THR A 267 -25.48 8.48 -4.68
C THR A 267 -25.10 7.22 -5.47
N PRO A 268 -25.86 6.78 -6.51
CA PRO A 268 -25.46 5.61 -7.30
C PRO A 268 -24.14 5.82 -8.07
N ILE A 269 -23.88 7.03 -8.57
CA ILE A 269 -22.64 7.39 -9.27
C ILE A 269 -21.45 7.29 -8.31
N LEU A 270 -21.55 7.85 -7.11
CA LEU A 270 -20.48 7.83 -6.11
C LEU A 270 -20.15 6.40 -5.68
N LYS A 271 -21.16 5.51 -5.63
CA LYS A 271 -20.94 4.08 -5.37
C LYS A 271 -20.12 3.43 -6.49
N TYR A 272 -20.46 3.69 -7.76
CA TYR A 272 -19.68 3.17 -8.89
C TYR A 272 -18.24 3.71 -8.90
N ILE A 273 -18.04 4.99 -8.61
CA ILE A 273 -16.71 5.60 -8.51
C ILE A 273 -15.90 4.94 -7.38
N ARG A 274 -16.48 4.82 -6.18
CA ARG A 274 -15.85 4.14 -5.03
C ARG A 274 -15.43 2.71 -5.39
N GLN A 275 -16.34 1.94 -5.98
CA GLN A 275 -16.11 0.55 -6.39
C GLN A 275 -15.05 0.42 -7.48
N SER A 276 -15.06 1.34 -8.45
CA SER A 276 -14.07 1.39 -9.53
C SER A 276 -12.69 1.72 -8.98
N GLN A 277 -12.59 2.76 -8.15
CA GLN A 277 -11.33 3.18 -7.56
C GLN A 277 -10.77 2.13 -6.60
N TRP A 278 -11.61 1.48 -5.77
CA TRP A 278 -11.16 0.40 -4.90
C TRP A 278 -10.52 -0.75 -5.71
N ARG A 279 -11.18 -1.18 -6.79
CA ARG A 279 -10.66 -2.24 -7.67
C ARG A 279 -9.39 -1.84 -8.38
N TRP A 280 -9.35 -0.63 -8.92
CA TRP A 280 -8.14 -0.06 -9.51
C TRP A 280 -7.00 -0.08 -8.49
N ASP A 281 -7.21 0.54 -7.33
CA ASP A 281 -6.19 0.74 -6.31
C ASP A 281 -5.68 -0.59 -5.77
N TYR A 282 -6.57 -1.54 -5.46
CA TYR A 282 -6.18 -2.88 -5.02
C TYR A 282 -5.30 -3.59 -6.06
N GLY A 283 -5.62 -3.43 -7.35
CA GLY A 283 -4.85 -4.01 -8.45
C GLY A 283 -3.47 -3.37 -8.68
N VAL A 284 -3.33 -2.05 -8.45
CA VAL A 284 -2.09 -1.31 -8.75
C VAL A 284 -1.20 -1.05 -7.53
N ALA A 285 -1.75 -1.12 -6.31
CA ALA A 285 -1.01 -0.84 -5.10
C ALA A 285 0.06 -1.91 -4.79
N SER A 286 -0.10 -3.12 -5.33
CA SER A 286 0.94 -4.16 -5.34
C SER A 286 1.70 -4.13 -6.67
N HIS A 287 2.96 -3.71 -6.64
CA HIS A 287 3.78 -3.58 -7.85
C HIS A 287 4.18 -4.93 -8.47
N GLY A 288 4.18 -6.01 -7.68
CA GLY A 288 4.46 -7.39 -8.15
C GLY A 288 3.21 -8.14 -8.61
N ALA A 289 2.02 -7.57 -8.40
CA ALA A 289 0.73 -8.24 -8.54
C ALA A 289 0.53 -8.94 -9.89
N SER A 290 0.88 -8.27 -10.99
CA SER A 290 0.72 -8.80 -12.35
C SER A 290 1.60 -10.02 -12.63
N PHE A 291 2.64 -10.27 -11.83
CA PHE A 291 3.41 -11.51 -11.88
C PHE A 291 2.91 -12.53 -10.84
N HIS A 292 2.61 -12.08 -9.62
CA HIS A 292 2.15 -12.96 -8.55
C HIS A 292 0.84 -13.64 -8.90
N ALA A 293 -0.17 -12.90 -9.38
CA ALA A 293 -1.48 -13.40 -9.77
C ALA A 293 -2.04 -12.69 -11.03
N PRO A 294 -1.43 -12.88 -12.21
CA PRO A 294 -1.79 -12.15 -13.45
C PRO A 294 -3.27 -12.22 -13.81
N GLN A 295 -3.88 -13.39 -13.67
CA GLN A 295 -5.29 -13.60 -14.00
C GLN A 295 -6.20 -12.83 -13.04
N GLU A 296 -5.90 -12.88 -11.75
CA GLU A 296 -6.69 -12.19 -10.73
C GLU A 296 -6.59 -10.67 -10.89
N ILE A 297 -5.39 -10.14 -11.17
CA ILE A 297 -5.21 -8.71 -11.41
C ILE A 297 -5.91 -8.25 -12.67
N THR A 298 -5.83 -9.02 -13.76
CA THR A 298 -6.57 -8.68 -14.98
C THR A 298 -8.08 -8.68 -14.70
N ARG A 299 -8.59 -9.65 -13.92
CA ARG A 299 -10.00 -9.71 -13.49
C ARG A 299 -10.39 -8.47 -12.67
N ILE A 300 -9.64 -8.14 -11.62
CA ILE A 300 -9.91 -7.01 -10.73
C ILE A 300 -9.92 -5.69 -11.53
N LEU A 301 -8.90 -5.43 -12.35
CA LEU A 301 -8.82 -4.22 -13.17
C LEU A 301 -9.95 -4.15 -14.20
N SER A 302 -10.32 -5.27 -14.83
CA SER A 302 -11.44 -5.30 -15.78
C SER A 302 -12.78 -4.98 -15.10
N ASN A 303 -12.99 -5.47 -13.87
CA ASN A 303 -14.17 -5.10 -13.07
C ASN A 303 -14.13 -3.62 -12.67
N GLY A 304 -12.96 -3.07 -12.33
CA GLY A 304 -12.82 -1.63 -12.07
C GLY A 304 -13.20 -0.78 -13.28
N LEU A 305 -12.79 -1.20 -14.48
CA LEU A 305 -13.12 -0.53 -15.75
C LEU A 305 -14.62 -0.54 -16.02
N GLU A 306 -15.29 -1.67 -15.82
CA GLU A 306 -16.74 -1.75 -15.94
C GLU A 306 -17.44 -0.76 -14.99
N ARG A 307 -17.01 -0.69 -13.73
CA ARG A 307 -17.57 0.23 -12.74
C ARG A 307 -17.33 1.70 -13.11
N ALA A 308 -16.16 2.05 -13.65
CA ALA A 308 -15.90 3.40 -14.16
C ALA A 308 -16.88 3.74 -15.29
N MET A 309 -17.07 2.84 -16.25
CA MET A 309 -17.99 3.05 -17.37
C MET A 309 -19.45 3.22 -16.89
N GLN A 310 -19.90 2.43 -15.91
CA GLN A 310 -21.23 2.63 -15.30
C GLN A 310 -21.37 4.00 -14.65
N ALA A 311 -20.36 4.46 -13.91
CA ALA A 311 -20.36 5.80 -13.32
C ALA A 311 -20.55 6.87 -14.42
N ARG A 312 -19.76 6.81 -15.50
CA ARG A 312 -19.83 7.78 -16.60
C ARG A 312 -21.18 7.76 -17.31
N ILE A 313 -21.77 6.58 -17.55
CA ILE A 313 -23.11 6.45 -18.14
C ILE A 313 -24.17 7.11 -17.24
N GLU A 314 -24.13 6.86 -15.94
CA GLU A 314 -25.09 7.47 -15.00
C GLU A 314 -24.88 8.98 -14.86
N ILE A 315 -23.63 9.46 -14.88
CA ILE A 315 -23.32 10.90 -14.90
C ILE A 315 -23.94 11.55 -16.14
N ALA A 316 -23.78 10.96 -17.32
CA ALA A 316 -24.37 11.49 -18.55
C ALA A 316 -25.91 11.58 -18.46
N ARG A 317 -26.57 10.59 -17.84
CA ARG A 317 -28.03 10.62 -17.61
C ARG A 317 -28.46 11.70 -16.62
N VAL A 318 -27.67 11.93 -15.57
CA VAL A 318 -27.90 13.04 -14.64
C VAL A 318 -27.74 14.37 -15.38
N LEU A 319 -26.63 14.57 -16.09
CA LEU A 319 -26.39 15.78 -16.88
C LEU A 319 -27.50 16.05 -17.89
N ALA A 320 -28.01 15.04 -18.59
CA ALA A 320 -29.12 15.19 -19.52
C ALA A 320 -30.41 15.67 -18.83
N ARG A 321 -30.70 15.18 -17.61
CA ARG A 321 -31.83 15.68 -16.80
C ARG A 321 -31.65 17.13 -16.36
N HIS A 322 -30.41 17.55 -16.19
CA HIS A 322 -30.01 18.93 -15.93
C HIS A 322 -29.80 19.75 -17.22
N GLY A 323 -30.28 19.25 -18.37
CA GLY A 323 -30.28 19.99 -19.64
C GLY A 323 -28.93 20.05 -20.36
N TYR A 324 -27.96 19.19 -19.99
CA TYR A 324 -26.65 19.12 -20.62
C TYR A 324 -26.47 17.79 -21.39
N THR A 325 -26.33 17.88 -22.71
CA THR A 325 -26.23 16.69 -23.59
C THR A 325 -24.94 16.64 -24.42
N ASP A 326 -24.08 17.66 -24.30
CA ASP A 326 -22.79 17.71 -24.98
C ASP A 326 -21.74 16.88 -24.24
N GLU A 327 -20.56 16.74 -24.83
CA GLU A 327 -19.40 16.15 -24.14
C GLU A 327 -18.97 17.06 -22.97
N VAL A 328 -18.64 16.48 -21.81
CA VAL A 328 -18.19 17.25 -20.63
C VAL A 328 -16.83 17.89 -20.93
N PRO A 329 -16.65 19.21 -20.74
CA PRO A 329 -15.37 19.86 -20.92
C PRO A 329 -14.41 19.45 -19.80
N LEU A 330 -13.44 18.60 -20.12
CA LEU A 330 -12.45 18.14 -19.16
C LEU A 330 -11.29 19.15 -19.03
N PRO A 331 -10.81 19.43 -17.80
CA PRO A 331 -9.60 20.21 -17.60
C PRO A 331 -8.37 19.48 -18.13
N ASP A 332 -7.33 20.25 -18.45
CA ASP A 332 -6.03 19.68 -18.80
C ASP A 332 -5.30 19.18 -17.56
N VAL A 333 -5.33 17.86 -17.34
CA VAL A 333 -4.60 17.14 -16.29
C VAL A 333 -3.53 16.21 -16.86
N SER A 334 -3.01 16.53 -18.05
CA SER A 334 -2.06 15.69 -18.82
C SER A 334 -0.68 15.47 -18.18
N THR A 335 -0.34 16.25 -17.16
CA THR A 335 0.93 16.17 -16.44
C THR A 335 0.66 16.19 -14.95
N LYS A 336 1.61 15.66 -14.16
CA LYS A 336 1.55 15.69 -12.70
C LYS A 336 1.32 17.11 -12.18
N GLU A 337 2.04 18.09 -12.71
CA GLU A 337 2.01 19.49 -12.26
C GLU A 337 0.65 20.13 -12.55
N LYS A 338 0.09 19.89 -13.75
CA LYS A 338 -1.25 20.38 -14.11
C LYS A 338 -2.34 19.73 -13.24
N ALA A 339 -2.26 18.42 -13.01
CA ALA A 339 -3.20 17.70 -12.15
C ALA A 339 -3.15 18.22 -10.70
N GLN A 340 -1.96 18.40 -10.13
CA GLN A 340 -1.76 18.94 -8.77
C GLN A 340 -2.29 20.36 -8.64
N LYS A 341 -2.02 21.22 -9.63
CA LYS A 341 -2.55 22.58 -9.68
C LYS A 341 -4.09 22.59 -9.77
N TYR A 342 -4.67 21.70 -10.59
CA TYR A 342 -6.12 21.59 -10.75
C TYR A 342 -6.84 21.28 -9.44
N ILE A 343 -6.26 20.38 -8.62
CA ILE A 343 -6.81 20.04 -7.30
C ILE A 343 -6.37 21.02 -6.18
N GLY A 344 -5.72 22.13 -6.52
CA GLY A 344 -5.39 23.21 -5.59
C GLY A 344 -4.18 22.96 -4.67
N LEU A 345 -3.27 22.06 -5.03
CA LEU A 345 -2.06 21.83 -4.23
C LEU A 345 -0.98 22.90 -4.49
N ASP A 346 -0.54 23.58 -3.43
CA ASP A 346 0.66 24.43 -3.44
C ASP A 346 1.91 23.55 -3.31
N MET A 347 2.37 23.01 -4.44
CA MET A 347 3.51 22.09 -4.46
C MET A 347 4.82 22.76 -4.06
N ASP A 348 5.03 24.03 -4.42
CA ASP A 348 6.25 24.77 -4.07
C ASP A 348 6.32 24.99 -2.56
N GLY A 349 5.21 25.40 -1.94
CA GLY A 349 5.10 25.54 -0.49
C GLY A 349 5.31 24.21 0.24
N LEU A 350 4.67 23.12 -0.23
CA LEU A 350 4.81 21.78 0.33
C LEU A 350 6.27 21.29 0.28
N HIS A 351 6.95 21.47 -0.87
CA HIS A 351 8.34 21.06 -1.03
C HIS A 351 9.29 21.89 -0.15
N LYS A 352 9.13 23.22 -0.14
CA LYS A 352 9.94 24.12 0.70
C LYS A 352 9.81 23.80 2.19
N ASN A 353 8.59 23.58 2.67
CA ASN A 353 8.35 23.22 4.07
C ASN A 353 8.93 21.85 4.41
N LYS A 354 8.87 20.90 3.48
CA LYS A 354 9.46 19.58 3.66
C LYS A 354 10.98 19.63 3.73
N GLU A 355 11.61 20.42 2.87
CA GLU A 355 13.06 20.64 2.89
C GLU A 355 13.50 21.24 4.22
N LYS A 356 12.82 22.30 4.69
CA LYS A 356 13.07 22.89 6.02
C LYS A 356 12.91 21.88 7.15
N PHE A 357 11.93 20.97 7.08
CA PHE A 357 11.79 19.86 8.04
C PHE A 357 12.99 18.92 8.02
N LEU A 358 13.45 18.51 6.83
CA LEU A 358 14.60 17.62 6.66
C LEU A 358 15.92 18.27 7.14
N GLU A 359 16.05 19.58 7.01
CA GLU A 359 17.26 20.30 7.43
C GLU A 359 17.29 20.65 8.92
N THR A 360 16.12 20.76 9.56
CA THR A 360 16.06 21.30 10.94
C THR A 360 15.54 20.31 11.98
N VAL A 361 14.57 19.46 11.65
CA VAL A 361 13.93 18.54 12.61
C VAL A 361 14.62 17.17 12.57
N VAL A 362 14.81 16.60 11.38
CA VAL A 362 15.43 15.27 11.23
C VAL A 362 16.85 15.20 11.83
N PRO A 363 17.74 16.20 11.67
CA PRO A 363 19.07 16.14 12.29
C PRO A 363 19.01 16.15 13.82
N LYS A 364 18.01 16.80 14.41
CA LYS A 364 17.77 16.78 15.87
C LYS A 364 17.32 15.40 16.32
N TRP A 365 16.45 14.72 15.56
CA TRP A 365 16.07 13.33 15.83
C TRP A 365 17.28 12.41 15.81
N VAL A 366 18.12 12.50 14.76
CA VAL A 366 19.35 11.70 14.63
C VAL A 366 20.31 11.98 15.78
N LYS A 367 20.53 13.25 16.16
CA LYS A 367 21.38 13.62 17.29
C LYS A 367 20.86 13.02 18.61
N LYS A 368 19.55 13.10 18.85
CA LYS A 368 18.91 12.55 20.05
C LYS A 368 19.00 11.02 20.09
N ALA A 369 18.78 10.36 18.96
CA ALA A 369 18.90 8.90 18.84
C ALA A 369 20.34 8.42 19.11
N LYS A 370 21.35 9.10 18.56
CA LYS A 370 22.77 8.84 18.86
C LYS A 370 23.08 9.04 20.34
N GLY A 371 22.57 10.13 20.94
CA GLY A 371 22.73 10.38 22.38
C GLY A 371 22.09 9.32 23.27
N LYS A 372 21.04 8.64 22.81
CA LYS A 372 20.40 7.49 23.47
C LYS A 372 21.08 6.14 23.16
N GLY A 373 22.09 6.11 22.29
CA GLY A 373 22.71 4.86 21.83
C GLY A 373 21.83 4.01 20.89
N LEU A 374 20.73 4.56 20.36
CA LEU A 374 19.80 3.84 19.46
C LEU A 374 20.32 3.74 18.03
N LEU A 375 21.32 4.54 17.67
CA LEU A 375 21.89 4.61 16.32
C LEU A 375 23.42 4.71 16.42
N ILE A 376 24.11 3.62 16.07
CA ILE A 376 25.56 3.47 16.30
C ILE A 376 26.39 4.00 15.12
N ALA A 377 25.91 3.84 13.88
CA ALA A 377 26.51 4.46 12.71
C ALA A 377 25.41 4.79 11.68
N ALA A 378 25.25 6.07 11.34
CA ALA A 378 24.55 6.46 10.12
C ALA A 378 25.63 6.65 9.05
N LYS A 379 25.56 5.87 7.96
CA LYS A 379 26.21 6.29 6.71
C LYS A 379 25.39 7.41 6.08
#